data_AF-A0A6A6IEL2-F1
#
_entry.id   AF-A0A6A6IEL2-F1
#
_cell.length_a   1.000
_cell.length_b   1.000
_cell.length_c   1.000
_cell.angle_alpha   90.00
_cell.angle_beta   90.00
_cell.angle_gamma   90.00
#
_symmetry.space_group_name_H-M   'P 1'
#
loop_
_entity.id
_entity.type
_entity.pdbx_description
1 polymer ?
#
loop_
_entity_poly.entity_id
_entity_poly.type
_entity_poly.pdbx_seq_one_letter_code
_entity_poly.pdbx_strand_id
1 'polypeptide(L)'
;MIFLRFSIALLGTIALSVEALSPEYQCDRPAAQQQLFGQRPAACRQKELHEDAGPEAYSHPIWSHSPFCISRPDRRYCTHTTQDFRNRKGLSIIASSVAAEAATRAFGFARRAPSDLSDQLEVRDIPGKGKGLIAGSSVKRGQIIMLDSPRIIASAQFPARMTRSEGLQLFNFALNWLPDEDRNLVLSLDKSLGGTDIENIMKTNSFACQIDDGGVGDGYMCLFPSVSRINHACRPNAHARFIPRTLLMEIKALRDIAPGEEISISYGSVDLKHADRQKLYKEGWGFKCTCDVCTADAYTIAGSDQRRGRFSQLRERLNSLTAETYDAQQIVAWEKEVLELSEKEGLDVLVAEDLERMAYVYAGLGLVEEAKSWARKARLSLLEWTIVDGGSENDVRRVEELLRELGG
;
A
#
# COMPACT_ATOMS: atom_id res chain seq x y z
N MET A 1 -7.73 17.89 -8.38
CA MET A 1 -6.26 17.95 -8.57
C MET A 1 -5.70 16.60 -8.17
N ILE A 2 -5.41 15.77 -9.18
CA ILE A 2 -4.97 14.38 -9.05
C ILE A 2 -3.49 14.39 -8.68
N PHE A 3 -3.14 13.92 -7.48
CA PHE A 3 -1.74 13.68 -7.10
C PHE A 3 -1.25 12.41 -7.81
N LEU A 4 -0.90 12.58 -9.08
CA LEU A 4 -0.08 11.65 -9.84
C LEU A 4 1.39 11.81 -9.40
N ARG A 5 2.05 10.67 -9.19
CA ARG A 5 3.51 10.46 -9.04
C ARG A 5 4.09 10.62 -7.63
N PHE A 6 4.33 9.48 -6.98
CA PHE A 6 5.54 9.29 -6.19
C PHE A 6 6.21 7.98 -6.61
N SER A 7 7.01 8.04 -7.68
CA SER A 7 8.11 7.11 -7.90
C SER A 7 9.14 7.72 -8.84
N ILE A 8 10.38 7.77 -8.33
CA ILE A 8 11.65 7.89 -9.05
C ILE A 8 12.03 9.31 -9.52
N ALA A 9 12.67 10.08 -8.63
CA ALA A 9 13.76 10.98 -9.00
C ALA A 9 14.64 11.28 -7.76
N LEU A 10 15.95 11.38 -8.00
CA LEU A 10 17.07 11.72 -7.09
C LEU A 10 17.69 10.61 -6.25
N LEU A 11 18.69 9.93 -6.82
CA LEU A 11 19.92 9.59 -6.09
C LEU A 11 21.13 9.83 -7.00
N GLY A 12 21.82 10.94 -6.76
CA GLY A 12 23.14 11.24 -7.33
C GLY A 12 24.25 10.58 -6.51
N THR A 13 25.23 10.03 -7.21
CA THR A 13 26.44 9.38 -6.72
C THR A 13 27.48 10.36 -6.19
N ILE A 14 27.99 10.18 -4.97
CA ILE A 14 29.36 10.60 -4.58
C ILE A 14 29.92 9.57 -3.57
N ALA A 15 31.13 9.09 -3.83
CA ALA A 15 31.95 8.26 -2.95
C ALA A 15 32.92 9.13 -2.14
N LEU A 16 33.31 8.72 -0.92
CA LEU A 16 34.71 8.61 -0.45
C LEU A 16 34.85 8.32 1.07
N SER A 17 35.74 7.34 1.34
CA SER A 17 36.66 7.09 2.48
C SER A 17 36.19 7.08 3.95
N VAL A 18 36.46 5.95 4.62
CA VAL A 18 36.34 5.70 6.06
C VAL A 18 37.75 5.59 6.66
N GLU A 19 38.05 6.37 7.72
CA GLU A 19 39.17 6.11 8.64
C GLU A 19 38.60 5.65 9.99
N ALA A 20 39.23 4.63 10.58
CA ALA A 20 38.80 3.99 11.83
C ALA A 20 39.57 4.54 13.04
N LEU A 21 38.90 4.68 14.19
CA LEU A 21 39.51 4.98 15.49
C LEU A 21 39.05 3.97 16.55
N SER A 22 40.01 3.44 17.31
CA SER A 22 39.89 2.48 18.43
C SER A 22 39.72 3.19 19.79
N PRO A 23 39.16 2.56 20.83
CA PRO A 23 38.99 3.18 22.14
C PRO A 23 40.19 3.02 23.09
N GLU A 24 40.44 4.05 23.91
CA GLU A 24 41.51 4.18 24.91
C GLU A 24 41.13 3.55 26.27
N TYR A 25 42.12 3.04 27.01
CA TYR A 25 42.02 2.66 28.43
C TYR A 25 42.93 3.58 29.29
N GLN A 26 42.47 4.00 30.47
CA GLN A 26 43.23 4.83 31.42
C GLN A 26 43.63 4.02 32.68
N CYS A 27 44.90 4.06 33.07
CA CYS A 27 45.40 3.50 34.33
C CYS A 27 46.28 4.55 35.03
N ASP A 28 46.02 4.79 36.32
CA ASP A 28 46.83 5.70 37.14
C ASP A 28 48.19 5.08 37.51
N ARG A 29 49.27 5.85 37.33
CA ARG A 29 50.63 5.49 37.77
C ARG A 29 50.95 6.13 39.12
N PRO A 30 51.57 5.42 40.09
CA PRO A 30 52.18 6.07 41.25
C PRO A 30 53.62 6.53 40.96
N ALA A 31 54.01 7.63 41.61
CA ALA A 31 55.33 8.26 41.57
C ALA A 31 56.40 7.50 42.38
N ALA A 32 57.67 7.79 42.08
CA ALA A 32 58.87 7.07 42.55
C ALA A 32 59.27 7.37 44.00
N GLN A 33 59.62 6.33 44.80
CA GLN A 33 60.93 6.13 45.46
C GLN A 33 60.92 4.98 46.51
N GLN A 34 61.97 4.17 46.45
CA GLN A 34 62.65 3.37 47.51
C GLN A 34 61.95 2.17 48.21
N GLN A 35 62.36 0.98 47.73
CA GLN A 35 62.97 -0.15 48.47
C GLN A 35 62.29 -0.75 49.71
N LEU A 36 61.81 -2.01 49.58
CA LEU A 36 62.35 -3.27 50.17
C LEU A 36 61.26 -4.33 50.41
N PHE A 37 61.52 -5.53 49.88
CA PHE A 37 60.91 -6.85 50.16
C PHE A 37 59.39 -7.05 50.08
N GLY A 38 58.97 -7.75 49.03
CA GLY A 38 57.97 -8.82 49.09
C GLY A 38 56.51 -8.44 49.30
N GLN A 39 55.85 -7.84 48.31
CA GLN A 39 54.38 -7.81 48.21
C GLN A 39 53.90 -7.96 46.75
N ARG A 40 52.80 -8.70 46.58
CA ARG A 40 52.10 -8.96 45.30
C ARG A 40 51.67 -7.64 44.63
N PRO A 41 51.59 -7.56 43.28
CA PRO A 41 51.06 -6.37 42.61
C PRO A 41 49.64 -6.08 43.10
N ALA A 42 49.37 -4.81 43.41
CA ALA A 42 48.06 -4.34 43.83
C ALA A 42 47.00 -4.75 42.78
N ALA A 43 46.03 -5.55 43.22
CA ALA A 43 44.90 -5.93 42.40
C ALA A 43 44.14 -4.67 41.98
N CYS A 44 43.91 -4.50 40.67
CA CYS A 44 42.80 -3.68 40.19
C CYS A 44 41.52 -4.28 40.77
N ARG A 45 40.98 -3.71 41.85
CA ARG A 45 39.63 -4.04 42.31
C ARG A 45 38.66 -3.41 41.33
N GLN A 46 37.81 -4.22 40.70
CA GLN A 46 36.53 -3.72 40.21
C GLN A 46 35.85 -3.04 41.39
N LYS A 47 35.47 -1.77 41.20
CA LYS A 47 34.46 -1.16 42.05
C LYS A 47 33.24 -2.07 41.88
N GLU A 48 32.84 -2.77 42.93
CA GLU A 48 31.49 -3.33 43.03
C GLU A 48 30.55 -2.12 42.93
N LEU A 49 30.16 -1.82 41.70
CA LEU A 49 28.99 -1.02 41.44
C LEU A 49 27.84 -1.87 41.95
N HIS A 50 27.11 -1.31 42.91
CA HIS A 50 25.80 -1.76 43.29
C HIS A 50 25.06 -2.30 42.06
N GLU A 51 24.44 -3.48 42.22
CA GLU A 51 23.40 -3.98 41.32
C GLU A 51 22.24 -2.97 41.37
N ASP A 52 22.41 -1.84 40.68
CA ASP A 52 21.32 -0.99 40.27
C ASP A 52 20.50 -1.80 39.27
N ALA A 53 19.21 -1.89 39.54
CA ALA A 53 18.22 -2.60 38.73
C ALA A 53 18.51 -2.44 37.24
N GLY A 54 18.65 -3.58 36.54
CA GLY A 54 18.75 -3.58 35.08
C GLY A 54 17.63 -2.72 34.47
N PRO A 55 17.85 -2.08 33.31
CA PRO A 55 16.88 -1.16 32.72
C PRO A 55 15.52 -1.84 32.69
N GLU A 56 14.52 -1.23 33.33
CA GLU A 56 13.14 -1.74 33.34
C GLU A 56 12.77 -2.16 31.92
N ALA A 57 12.40 -3.43 31.76
CA ALA A 57 12.04 -3.96 30.45
C ALA A 57 10.94 -3.07 29.86
N TYR A 58 11.16 -2.54 28.66
CA TYR A 58 10.21 -1.67 28.00
C TYR A 58 8.83 -2.34 27.98
N SER A 59 7.85 -1.68 28.58
CA SER A 59 6.47 -2.17 28.69
C SER A 59 5.53 -1.12 28.13
N HIS A 60 4.75 -1.50 27.12
CA HIS A 60 3.76 -0.64 26.50
C HIS A 60 2.57 -1.51 26.04
N PRO A 61 1.32 -1.03 26.15
CA PRO A 61 0.13 -1.85 25.87
C PRO A 61 -0.04 -2.29 24.41
N ILE A 62 0.66 -1.64 23.47
CA ILE A 62 0.53 -1.83 22.02
C ILE A 62 1.87 -2.17 21.37
N TRP A 63 2.81 -1.23 21.44
CA TRP A 63 4.16 -1.39 20.90
C TRP A 63 5.00 -2.38 21.70
N SER A 64 5.65 -3.31 21.00
CA SER A 64 6.51 -4.34 21.58
C SER A 64 7.93 -3.86 21.83
N HIS A 65 8.31 -2.73 21.22
CA HIS A 65 9.66 -2.16 21.30
C HIS A 65 9.59 -0.66 21.53
N SER A 66 10.57 -0.13 22.27
CA SER A 66 10.74 1.32 22.41
C SER A 66 10.99 1.93 21.02
N PRO A 67 10.23 2.96 20.59
CA PRO A 67 10.33 3.46 19.23
C PRO A 67 11.72 4.01 18.91
N PHE A 68 12.29 3.59 17.78
CA PHE A 68 13.52 4.18 17.27
C PHE A 68 13.18 5.41 16.43
N CYS A 69 13.73 6.58 16.78
CA CYS A 69 13.38 7.85 16.13
C CYS A 69 14.61 8.58 15.59
N ILE A 70 14.42 9.23 14.45
CA ILE A 70 15.37 10.19 13.89
C ILE A 70 14.66 11.55 13.77
N SER A 71 15.31 12.59 14.31
CA SER A 71 14.77 13.96 14.35
C SER A 71 15.52 14.87 13.37
N ARG A 72 14.75 15.65 12.62
CA ARG A 72 15.17 16.81 11.82
C ARG A 72 14.48 18.07 12.35
N PRO A 73 14.98 19.28 12.02
CA PRO A 73 14.40 20.53 12.53
C PRO A 73 12.90 20.70 12.25
N ASP A 74 12.42 20.21 11.12
CA ASP A 74 11.03 20.32 10.66
C ASP A 74 10.18 19.08 10.96
N ARG A 75 10.82 17.93 11.28
CA ARG A 75 10.10 16.66 11.37
C ARG A 75 10.83 15.58 12.15
N ARG A 76 10.07 14.70 12.80
CA ARG A 76 10.57 13.50 13.46
C ARG A 76 9.85 12.27 12.90
N TYR A 77 10.64 11.29 12.47
CA TYR A 77 10.14 9.98 12.06
C TYR A 77 10.60 8.93 13.05
N CYS A 78 9.70 8.02 13.38
CA CYS A 78 9.95 6.92 14.31
C CYS A 78 9.46 5.61 13.70
N THR A 79 10.19 4.54 14.00
CA THR A 79 9.74 3.17 13.79
C THR A 79 9.03 2.69 15.07
N HIS A 80 7.71 2.51 14.98
CA HIS A 80 6.88 1.89 16.00
C HIS A 80 6.55 0.46 15.58
N THR A 81 6.78 -0.54 16.43
CA THR A 81 6.52 -1.95 16.06
C THR A 81 5.73 -2.65 17.13
N THR A 82 4.70 -3.39 16.70
CA THR A 82 3.99 -4.37 17.51
C THR A 82 4.17 -5.76 16.89
N GLN A 83 4.39 -6.77 17.71
CA GLN A 83 4.44 -8.17 17.29
C GLN A 83 3.08 -8.87 17.38
N ASP A 84 2.03 -8.16 17.84
CA ASP A 84 0.69 -8.71 17.98
C ASP A 84 -0.38 -7.75 17.40
N PHE A 85 -0.25 -7.42 16.12
CA PHE A 85 -1.25 -6.60 15.44
C PHE A 85 -2.53 -7.41 15.20
N ARG A 86 -2.44 -8.52 14.46
CA ARG A 86 -3.56 -9.39 14.09
C ARG A 86 -3.12 -10.85 14.07
N ASN A 87 -3.71 -11.70 14.90
CA ASN A 87 -3.39 -13.13 14.98
C ASN A 87 -1.89 -13.40 15.18
N ARG A 88 -1.21 -12.63 16.07
CA ARG A 88 0.25 -12.66 16.29
C ARG A 88 1.11 -12.28 15.09
N LYS A 89 0.53 -11.72 14.03
CA LYS A 89 1.29 -11.07 12.96
C LYS A 89 1.79 -9.71 13.43
N GLY A 90 3.02 -9.37 13.08
CA GLY A 90 3.63 -8.08 13.38
C GLY A 90 3.22 -6.97 12.42
N LEU A 91 3.37 -5.74 12.90
CA LEU A 91 3.22 -4.51 12.13
C LEU A 91 4.26 -3.48 12.62
N SER A 92 5.01 -2.93 11.67
CA SER A 92 5.88 -1.78 11.89
C SER A 92 5.37 -0.56 11.14
N ILE A 93 5.35 0.60 11.81
CA ILE A 93 4.94 1.89 11.25
C ILE A 93 6.13 2.86 11.31
N ILE A 94 6.55 3.36 10.15
CA ILE A 94 7.56 4.41 9.98
C ILE A 94 6.83 5.73 9.68
N ALA A 95 6.53 6.48 10.73
CA ALA A 95 5.76 7.72 10.64
C ALA A 95 6.13 8.67 11.80
N SER A 96 5.43 9.81 11.93
CA SER A 96 5.46 10.56 13.18
C SER A 96 4.81 9.73 14.30
N SER A 97 5.18 9.96 15.57
CA SER A 97 4.53 9.27 16.68
C SER A 97 3.03 9.57 16.76
N VAL A 98 2.60 10.79 16.39
CA VAL A 98 1.18 11.15 16.34
C VAL A 98 0.42 10.24 15.36
N ALA A 99 0.98 10.04 14.17
CA ALA A 99 0.38 9.18 13.16
C ALA A 99 0.37 7.70 13.58
N ALA A 100 1.48 7.21 14.14
CA ALA A 100 1.56 5.84 14.63
C ALA A 100 0.54 5.56 15.74
N GLU A 101 0.40 6.47 16.71
CA GLU A 101 -0.59 6.35 17.79
C GLU A 101 -2.03 6.43 17.27
N ALA A 102 -2.30 7.34 16.33
CA ALA A 102 -3.61 7.46 15.71
C ALA A 102 -4.04 6.18 14.97
N ALA A 103 -3.11 5.55 14.24
CA ALA A 103 -3.37 4.32 13.50
C ALA A 103 -3.78 3.14 14.40
N THR A 104 -3.42 3.17 15.69
CA THR A 104 -3.80 2.12 16.65
C THR A 104 -5.32 1.98 16.84
N ARG A 105 -6.10 3.04 16.52
CA ARG A 105 -7.58 2.99 16.56
C ARG A 105 -8.15 1.89 15.67
N ALA A 106 -7.46 1.50 14.61
CA ALA A 106 -7.87 0.44 13.70
C ALA A 106 -7.62 -0.98 14.25
N PHE A 107 -6.73 -1.15 15.25
CA PHE A 107 -6.21 -2.46 15.65
C PHE A 107 -7.31 -3.36 16.24
N GLY A 108 -8.21 -2.78 17.04
CA GLY A 108 -9.36 -3.49 17.60
C GLY A 108 -10.33 -4.01 16.53
N PHE A 109 -10.49 -3.27 15.42
CA PHE A 109 -11.33 -3.69 14.30
C PHE A 109 -10.62 -4.74 13.44
N ALA A 110 -9.31 -4.61 13.22
CA ALA A 110 -8.51 -5.56 12.46
C ALA A 110 -8.59 -6.99 13.04
N ARG A 111 -8.53 -7.10 14.38
CA ARG A 111 -8.65 -8.38 15.10
C ARG A 111 -10.03 -9.04 15.01
N ARG A 112 -11.07 -8.27 14.70
CA ARG A 112 -12.46 -8.74 14.55
C ARG A 112 -12.87 -8.96 13.08
N ALA A 113 -11.96 -8.72 12.14
CA ALA A 113 -12.24 -8.91 10.72
C ALA A 113 -12.63 -10.39 10.44
N PRO A 114 -13.53 -10.64 9.48
CA PRO A 114 -14.02 -11.99 9.20
C PRO A 114 -12.90 -12.91 8.70
N SER A 115 -13.19 -14.20 8.67
CA SER A 115 -12.35 -15.16 7.95
C SER A 115 -12.42 -14.92 6.44
N ASP A 116 -11.39 -15.37 5.74
CA ASP A 116 -11.27 -15.31 4.28
C ASP A 116 -10.93 -16.72 3.75
N LEU A 117 -10.49 -16.81 2.50
CA LEU A 117 -10.13 -18.08 1.88
C LEU A 117 -8.61 -18.36 1.92
N SER A 118 -7.83 -17.67 2.76
CA SER A 118 -6.36 -17.76 2.73
C SER A 118 -5.82 -19.19 2.84
N ASP A 119 -6.47 -20.06 3.62
CA ASP A 119 -6.07 -21.48 3.78
C ASP A 119 -6.32 -22.33 2.52
N GLN A 120 -7.07 -21.80 1.55
CA GLN A 120 -7.39 -22.42 0.28
C GLN A 120 -6.60 -21.80 -0.88
N LEU A 121 -5.56 -21.01 -0.59
CA LEU A 121 -4.72 -20.36 -1.59
C LEU A 121 -3.34 -21.00 -1.60
N GLU A 122 -2.77 -21.13 -2.79
CA GLU A 122 -1.46 -21.72 -2.97
C GLU A 122 -0.54 -20.78 -3.73
N VAL A 123 0.67 -20.54 -3.20
CA VAL A 123 1.70 -19.79 -3.92
C VAL A 123 2.46 -20.77 -4.81
N ARG A 124 2.46 -20.54 -6.13
CA ARG A 124 3.19 -21.35 -7.11
C ARG A 124 4.17 -20.51 -7.93
N ASP A 125 5.21 -21.16 -8.45
CA ASP A 125 6.03 -20.55 -9.50
C ASP A 125 5.27 -20.58 -10.83
N ILE A 126 5.09 -19.41 -11.44
CA ILE A 126 4.38 -19.20 -12.68
C ILE A 126 5.40 -18.83 -13.77
N PRO A 127 5.49 -19.61 -14.87
CA PRO A 127 6.44 -19.36 -15.93
C PRO A 127 6.38 -17.91 -16.45
N GLY A 128 7.52 -17.22 -16.38
CA GLY A 128 7.65 -15.82 -16.83
C GLY A 128 7.01 -14.76 -15.94
N LYS A 129 6.39 -15.13 -14.81
CA LYS A 129 5.79 -14.17 -13.84
C LYS A 129 6.34 -14.29 -12.41
N GLY A 130 7.31 -15.17 -12.16
CA GLY A 130 7.82 -15.38 -10.81
C GLY A 130 6.82 -16.16 -9.97
N LYS A 131 6.51 -15.71 -8.76
CA LYS A 131 5.49 -16.37 -7.91
C LYS A 131 4.11 -15.79 -8.17
N GLY A 132 3.09 -16.64 -8.15
CA GLY A 132 1.68 -16.26 -8.31
C GLY A 132 0.80 -16.97 -7.31
N LEU A 133 -0.38 -16.41 -7.06
CA LEU A 133 -1.37 -16.97 -6.14
C LEU A 133 -2.43 -17.75 -6.91
N ILE A 134 -2.66 -18.99 -6.52
CA ILE A 134 -3.60 -19.92 -7.16
C ILE A 134 -4.78 -20.21 -6.23
N ALA A 135 -5.99 -20.22 -6.79
CA ALA A 135 -7.17 -20.65 -6.06
C ALA A 135 -7.17 -22.19 -5.89
N GLY A 136 -7.20 -22.69 -4.66
CA GLY A 136 -7.32 -24.13 -4.38
C GLY A 136 -8.75 -24.67 -4.51
N SER A 137 -9.75 -23.79 -4.52
CA SER A 137 -11.16 -24.11 -4.63
C SER A 137 -11.89 -23.10 -5.52
N SER A 138 -13.19 -23.33 -5.77
CA SER A 138 -13.99 -22.39 -6.56
C SER A 138 -14.33 -21.17 -5.71
N VAL A 139 -14.05 -19.98 -6.24
CA VAL A 139 -14.42 -18.70 -5.62
C VAL A 139 -15.58 -18.10 -6.39
N LYS A 140 -16.61 -17.61 -5.69
CA LYS A 140 -17.76 -16.95 -6.31
C LYS A 140 -17.55 -15.46 -6.49
N ARG A 141 -18.15 -14.88 -7.53
CA ARG A 141 -18.18 -13.42 -7.73
C ARG A 141 -18.60 -12.72 -6.44
N GLY A 142 -17.83 -11.71 -6.05
CA GLY A 142 -18.08 -10.91 -4.86
C GLY A 142 -17.61 -11.51 -3.55
N GLN A 143 -17.08 -12.75 -3.55
CA GLN A 143 -16.51 -13.36 -2.34
C GLN A 143 -15.17 -12.74 -1.98
N ILE A 144 -14.90 -12.61 -0.68
CA ILE A 144 -13.60 -12.19 -0.15
C ILE A 144 -12.63 -13.38 -0.27
N ILE A 145 -11.56 -13.18 -1.04
CA ILE A 145 -10.48 -14.14 -1.26
C ILE A 145 -9.49 -14.08 -0.10
N MET A 146 -9.05 -12.88 0.28
CA MET A 146 -8.00 -12.66 1.26
C MET A 146 -8.18 -11.33 1.98
N LEU A 147 -7.87 -11.29 3.27
CA LEU A 147 -7.70 -10.09 4.09
C LEU A 147 -6.27 -10.10 4.65
N ASP A 148 -5.35 -9.41 4.00
CA ASP A 148 -3.96 -9.36 4.43
C ASP A 148 -3.69 -8.16 5.35
N SER A 149 -2.90 -8.38 6.39
CA SER A 149 -2.43 -7.32 7.29
C SER A 149 -1.09 -6.75 6.79
N PRO A 150 -0.88 -5.43 6.93
CA PRO A 150 0.38 -4.84 6.55
C PRO A 150 1.46 -5.28 7.53
N ARG A 151 2.68 -5.48 7.02
CA ARG A 151 3.87 -5.73 7.86
C ARG A 151 4.68 -4.47 8.06
N ILE A 152 4.68 -3.59 7.05
CA ILE A 152 5.34 -2.30 7.12
C ILE A 152 4.37 -1.25 6.55
N ILE A 153 4.16 -0.18 7.30
CA ILE A 153 3.53 1.06 6.83
C ILE A 153 4.58 2.15 6.93
N ALA A 154 4.83 2.90 5.86
CA ALA A 154 5.82 3.98 5.85
C ALA A 154 5.24 5.25 5.23
N SER A 155 5.47 6.40 5.85
CA SER A 155 5.08 7.70 5.29
C SER A 155 5.68 7.90 3.90
N ALA A 156 4.85 8.15 2.89
CA ALA A 156 5.31 8.37 1.51
C ALA A 156 6.20 9.63 1.38
N GLN A 157 6.18 10.52 2.37
CA GLN A 157 7.01 11.72 2.40
C GLN A 157 8.42 11.46 2.98
N PHE A 158 8.61 10.38 3.75
CA PHE A 158 9.88 10.15 4.44
C PHE A 158 11.10 10.09 3.48
N PRO A 159 11.03 9.49 2.26
CA PRO A 159 12.19 9.39 1.38
C PRO A 159 12.71 10.75 0.90
N ALA A 160 11.85 11.76 0.80
CA ALA A 160 12.22 13.12 0.40
C ALA A 160 12.75 13.97 1.57
N ARG A 161 12.56 13.49 2.81
CA ARG A 161 12.87 14.24 4.05
C ARG A 161 14.04 13.67 4.85
N MET A 162 14.45 12.45 4.55
CA MET A 162 15.52 11.73 5.25
C MET A 162 16.66 11.40 4.29
N THR A 163 17.88 11.27 4.82
CA THR A 163 18.95 10.70 4.00
C THR A 163 18.72 9.21 3.78
N ARG A 164 19.33 8.65 2.74
CA ARG A 164 19.22 7.22 2.44
C ARG A 164 19.67 6.33 3.61
N SER A 165 20.75 6.71 4.30
CA SER A 165 21.27 5.97 5.47
C SER A 165 20.33 6.02 6.67
N GLU A 166 19.60 7.12 6.86
CA GLU A 166 18.61 7.26 7.93
C GLU A 166 17.34 6.47 7.63
N GLY A 167 16.85 6.55 6.39
CA GLY A 167 15.74 5.72 5.92
C GLY A 167 16.04 4.22 6.09
N LEU A 168 17.26 3.80 5.74
CA LEU A 168 17.71 2.42 5.92
C LEU A 168 17.73 2.00 7.40
N GLN A 169 18.15 2.88 8.31
CA GLN A 169 18.09 2.58 9.75
C GLN A 169 16.64 2.37 10.22
N LEU A 170 15.71 3.27 9.86
CA LEU A 170 14.29 3.13 10.21
C LEU A 170 13.70 1.81 9.69
N PHE A 171 14.01 1.44 8.44
CA PHE A 171 13.59 0.18 7.86
C PHE A 171 14.23 -1.05 8.51
N ASN A 172 15.51 -0.98 8.88
CA ASN A 172 16.18 -2.09 9.55
C ASN A 172 15.52 -2.38 10.90
N PHE A 173 15.17 -1.35 11.68
CA PHE A 173 14.40 -1.52 12.91
C PHE A 173 13.00 -2.07 12.62
N ALA A 174 12.32 -1.57 11.58
CA ALA A 174 10.99 -2.06 11.21
C ALA A 174 11.05 -3.55 10.90
N LEU A 175 12.02 -3.99 10.09
CA LEU A 175 12.14 -5.37 9.68
C LEU A 175 12.62 -6.30 10.82
N ASN A 176 13.59 -5.87 11.63
CA ASN A 176 14.20 -6.72 12.66
C ASN A 176 13.33 -6.87 13.91
N TRP A 177 12.33 -6.01 14.10
CA TRP A 177 11.40 -6.09 15.23
C TRP A 177 10.10 -6.83 14.89
N LEU A 178 9.87 -7.18 13.63
CA LEU A 178 8.81 -8.11 13.25
C LEU A 178 9.08 -9.53 13.79
N PRO A 179 8.03 -10.34 14.04
CA PRO A 179 8.20 -11.77 14.25
C PRO A 179 8.99 -12.42 13.11
N ASP A 180 9.77 -13.46 13.42
CA ASP A 180 10.66 -14.11 12.45
C ASP A 180 9.92 -14.59 11.18
N GLU A 181 8.72 -15.14 11.34
CA GLU A 181 7.90 -15.59 10.21
C GLU A 181 7.51 -14.43 9.29
N ASP A 182 7.06 -13.30 9.85
CA ASP A 182 6.71 -12.11 9.07
C ASP A 182 7.93 -11.45 8.43
N ARG A 183 9.06 -11.40 9.15
CA ARG A 183 10.33 -10.90 8.63
C ARG A 183 10.80 -11.72 7.43
N ASN A 184 10.76 -13.05 7.54
CA ASN A 184 11.14 -13.95 6.46
C ASN A 184 10.17 -13.84 5.27
N LEU A 185 8.88 -13.68 5.53
CA LEU A 185 7.88 -13.44 4.49
C LEU A 185 8.18 -12.16 3.71
N VAL A 186 8.47 -11.04 4.39
CA VAL A 186 8.88 -9.77 3.75
C VAL A 186 10.16 -9.94 2.93
N LEU A 187 11.19 -10.58 3.50
CA LEU A 187 12.48 -10.80 2.83
C LEU A 187 12.39 -11.70 1.59
N SER A 188 11.35 -12.52 1.50
CA SER A 188 11.10 -13.44 0.38
C SER A 188 10.36 -12.80 -0.81
N LEU A 189 10.02 -11.51 -0.74
CA LEU A 189 9.34 -10.77 -1.80
C LEU A 189 10.27 -10.38 -2.94
N ASP A 190 9.67 -10.08 -4.09
CA ASP A 190 10.39 -9.75 -5.31
C ASP A 190 11.09 -8.38 -5.22
N LYS A 191 12.16 -8.24 -6.00
CA LYS A 191 13.14 -7.15 -5.93
C LYS A 191 13.45 -6.62 -7.34
N SER A 192 12.49 -5.96 -7.98
CA SER A 192 12.56 -5.63 -9.41
C SER A 192 13.15 -4.26 -9.76
N LEU A 193 13.31 -3.35 -8.79
CA LEU A 193 13.56 -1.92 -9.03
C LEU A 193 14.90 -1.39 -8.50
N GLY A 194 15.74 -2.25 -7.95
CA GLY A 194 17.07 -1.92 -7.45
C GLY A 194 17.09 -1.11 -6.15
N GLY A 195 18.30 -0.73 -5.70
CA GLY A 195 18.54 -0.11 -4.40
C GLY A 195 19.10 -1.11 -3.38
N THR A 196 18.97 -0.80 -2.08
CA THR A 196 19.20 -1.81 -1.04
C THR A 196 18.07 -2.84 -1.05
N ASP A 197 18.26 -3.97 -0.39
CA ASP A 197 17.27 -5.05 -0.37
C ASP A 197 15.88 -4.58 0.10
N ILE A 198 15.80 -3.87 1.23
CA ILE A 198 14.52 -3.40 1.76
C ILE A 198 13.91 -2.28 0.93
N GLU A 199 14.73 -1.37 0.38
CA GLU A 199 14.24 -0.36 -0.56
C GLU A 199 13.62 -1.00 -1.79
N ASN A 200 14.26 -2.03 -2.34
CA ASN A 200 13.81 -2.72 -3.53
C ASN A 200 12.50 -3.48 -3.25
N ILE A 201 12.40 -4.17 -2.12
CA ILE A 201 11.16 -4.83 -1.66
C ILE A 201 10.04 -3.79 -1.54
N MET A 202 10.27 -2.69 -0.82
CA MET A 202 9.24 -1.67 -0.60
C MET A 202 8.79 -1.04 -1.93
N LYS A 203 9.72 -0.65 -2.81
CA LYS A 203 9.38 -0.06 -4.12
C LYS A 203 8.60 -1.03 -5.01
N THR A 204 8.93 -2.31 -4.97
CA THR A 204 8.34 -3.31 -5.88
C THR A 204 6.94 -3.76 -5.42
N ASN A 205 6.71 -3.83 -4.10
CA ASN A 205 5.57 -4.56 -3.53
C ASN A 205 4.60 -3.70 -2.70
N SER A 206 4.90 -2.41 -2.48
CA SER A 206 4.05 -1.58 -1.62
C SER A 206 2.86 -0.99 -2.37
N PHE A 207 1.75 -0.88 -1.67
CA PHE A 207 0.52 -0.24 -2.12
C PHE A 207 0.42 1.14 -1.50
N ALA A 208 -0.14 2.11 -2.22
CA ALA A 208 -0.56 3.35 -1.60
C ALA A 208 -1.70 3.05 -0.60
N CYS A 209 -1.71 3.76 0.52
CA CYS A 209 -2.71 3.59 1.56
C CYS A 209 -2.90 4.90 2.34
N GLN A 210 -4.10 5.06 2.90
CA GLN A 210 -4.47 6.21 3.73
C GLN A 210 -4.85 5.70 5.12
N ILE A 211 -4.05 5.99 6.13
CA ILE A 211 -4.36 5.63 7.51
C ILE A 211 -4.95 6.83 8.25
N ASP A 212 -5.62 6.58 9.37
CA ASP A 212 -5.91 7.63 10.34
C ASP A 212 -4.59 8.05 11.01
N ASP A 213 -4.08 9.22 10.61
CA ASP A 213 -2.80 9.73 11.05
C ASP A 213 -2.91 10.85 12.09
N GLY A 214 -4.10 11.07 12.65
CA GLY A 214 -4.34 12.14 13.62
C GLY A 214 -4.29 13.55 13.02
N GLY A 215 -4.53 13.69 11.71
CA GLY A 215 -4.59 14.98 11.02
C GLY A 215 -3.24 15.48 10.52
N VAL A 216 -2.24 14.59 10.39
CA VAL A 216 -0.93 14.93 9.81
C VAL A 216 -1.07 15.20 8.31
N GLY A 217 -2.02 14.55 7.62
CA GLY A 217 -2.28 14.74 6.20
C GLY A 217 -1.23 14.09 5.30
N ASP A 218 -0.62 13.01 5.76
CA ASP A 218 0.37 12.23 5.01
C ASP A 218 -0.30 11.20 4.09
N GLY A 219 0.38 10.85 3.00
CA GLY A 219 0.14 9.59 2.28
C GLY A 219 1.10 8.51 2.78
N TYR A 220 0.74 7.24 2.61
CA TYR A 220 1.53 6.10 3.13
C TYR A 220 1.74 5.03 2.05
N MET A 221 2.85 4.31 2.20
CA MET A 221 3.16 3.07 1.49
C MET A 221 2.95 1.91 2.47
N CYS A 222 2.08 0.97 2.12
CA CYS A 222 1.77 -0.21 2.92
C CYS A 222 2.23 -1.48 2.22
N LEU A 223 3.01 -2.31 2.91
CA LEU A 223 3.49 -3.59 2.42
C LEU A 223 2.61 -4.73 2.95
N PHE A 224 1.95 -5.45 2.04
CA PHE A 224 1.09 -6.61 2.30
C PHE A 224 1.70 -7.86 1.65
N PRO A 225 2.55 -8.63 2.36
CA PRO A 225 3.36 -9.66 1.73
C PRO A 225 2.56 -10.79 1.07
N SER A 226 1.39 -11.14 1.59
CA SER A 226 0.54 -12.19 1.01
C SER A 226 -0.12 -11.68 -0.27
N VAL A 227 -0.61 -10.44 -0.27
CA VAL A 227 -1.17 -9.78 -1.47
C VAL A 227 -0.09 -9.53 -2.52
N SER A 228 1.16 -9.29 -2.11
CA SER A 228 2.30 -9.10 -3.01
C SER A 228 2.66 -10.36 -3.82
N ARG A 229 2.01 -11.50 -3.56
CA ARG A 229 2.09 -12.71 -4.40
C ARG A 229 1.09 -12.73 -5.55
N ILE A 230 0.20 -11.74 -5.65
CA ILE A 230 -0.83 -11.69 -6.69
C ILE A 230 -0.29 -10.95 -7.90
N ASN A 231 -0.25 -11.64 -9.04
CA ASN A 231 0.25 -11.08 -10.29
C ASN A 231 -0.72 -10.11 -10.95
N HIS A 232 -0.16 -9.28 -11.83
CA HIS A 232 -0.93 -8.35 -12.65
C HIS A 232 -1.70 -9.04 -13.80
N ALA A 233 -2.92 -8.56 -14.08
CA ALA A 233 -3.56 -8.68 -15.38
C ALA A 233 -4.29 -7.39 -15.77
N CYS A 234 -4.32 -7.06 -17.07
CA CYS A 234 -5.03 -5.86 -17.56
C CYS A 234 -6.55 -6.00 -17.49
N ARG A 235 -7.05 -7.23 -17.44
CA ARG A 235 -8.44 -7.59 -17.15
C ARG A 235 -8.44 -8.63 -16.03
N PRO A 236 -8.28 -8.20 -14.76
CA PRO A 236 -8.09 -9.12 -13.65
C PRO A 236 -9.36 -9.89 -13.29
N ASN A 237 -9.22 -10.95 -12.50
CA ASN A 237 -10.34 -11.70 -11.92
C ASN A 237 -10.62 -11.35 -10.46
N ALA A 238 -9.76 -10.55 -9.82
CA ALA A 238 -9.95 -9.99 -8.50
C ALA A 238 -9.59 -8.49 -8.47
N HIS A 239 -10.05 -7.82 -7.42
CA HIS A 239 -9.71 -6.42 -7.12
C HIS A 239 -9.19 -6.32 -5.69
N ALA A 240 -8.23 -5.43 -5.49
CA ALA A 240 -7.64 -5.15 -4.18
C ALA A 240 -8.27 -3.89 -3.60
N ARG A 241 -8.69 -3.92 -2.34
CA ARG A 241 -9.31 -2.80 -1.64
C ARG A 241 -8.70 -2.61 -0.25
N PHE A 242 -8.04 -1.47 -0.01
CA PHE A 242 -7.55 -1.13 1.32
C PHE A 242 -8.70 -0.63 2.21
N ILE A 243 -8.77 -1.08 3.47
CA ILE A 243 -9.83 -0.68 4.40
C ILE A 243 -9.19 0.10 5.57
N PRO A 244 -9.22 1.45 5.56
CA PRO A 244 -8.55 2.26 6.58
C PRO A 244 -8.94 1.92 8.02
N ARG A 245 -10.22 1.61 8.26
CA ARG A 245 -10.76 1.27 9.58
C ARG A 245 -10.15 0.00 10.18
N THR A 246 -9.63 -0.92 9.36
CA THR A 246 -9.00 -2.17 9.81
C THR A 246 -7.52 -2.26 9.43
N LEU A 247 -7.02 -1.33 8.62
CA LEU A 247 -5.71 -1.36 7.95
C LEU A 247 -5.49 -2.59 7.06
N LEU A 248 -6.53 -3.35 6.71
CA LEU A 248 -6.39 -4.57 5.93
C LEU A 248 -6.49 -4.29 4.44
N MET A 249 -5.76 -5.07 3.65
CA MET A 249 -5.98 -5.18 2.21
C MET A 249 -6.94 -6.34 1.94
N GLU A 250 -8.09 -6.04 1.38
CA GLU A 250 -9.11 -7.00 0.96
C GLU A 250 -8.95 -7.33 -0.51
N ILE A 251 -8.89 -8.62 -0.84
CA ILE A 251 -8.95 -9.11 -2.22
C ILE A 251 -10.33 -9.71 -2.45
N LYS A 252 -11.10 -9.18 -3.39
CA LYS A 252 -12.47 -9.61 -3.70
C LYS A 252 -12.60 -10.05 -5.15
N ALA A 253 -13.32 -11.15 -5.39
CA ALA A 253 -13.49 -11.71 -6.71
C ALA A 253 -14.41 -10.85 -7.61
N LEU A 254 -13.96 -10.53 -8.83
CA LEU A 254 -14.73 -9.79 -9.85
C LEU A 254 -15.70 -10.69 -10.63
N ARG A 255 -15.38 -11.98 -10.67
CA ARG A 255 -16.15 -13.03 -11.33
C ARG A 255 -15.93 -14.34 -10.59
N ASP A 256 -16.63 -15.39 -10.99
CA ASP A 256 -16.30 -16.74 -10.54
C ASP A 256 -14.87 -17.10 -10.98
N ILE A 257 -14.12 -17.74 -10.08
CA ILE A 257 -12.73 -18.21 -10.28
C ILE A 257 -12.74 -19.72 -10.05
N ALA A 258 -12.16 -20.47 -11.00
CA ALA A 258 -12.12 -21.93 -10.93
C ALA A 258 -10.99 -22.43 -10.01
N PRO A 259 -11.11 -23.63 -9.41
CA PRO A 259 -9.97 -24.29 -8.77
C PRO A 259 -8.80 -24.42 -9.75
N GLY A 260 -7.59 -24.11 -9.30
CA GLY A 260 -6.37 -24.12 -10.09
C GLY A 260 -6.14 -22.86 -10.93
N GLU A 261 -7.07 -21.91 -10.97
CA GLU A 261 -6.91 -20.65 -11.70
C GLU A 261 -6.02 -19.67 -10.93
N GLU A 262 -5.16 -18.94 -11.65
CA GLU A 262 -4.33 -17.86 -11.08
C GLU A 262 -5.21 -16.67 -10.72
N ILE A 263 -5.10 -16.20 -9.48
CA ILE A 263 -5.71 -14.96 -9.01
C ILE A 263 -4.84 -13.80 -9.50
N SER A 264 -5.48 -12.78 -10.07
CA SER A 264 -4.82 -11.59 -10.58
C SER A 264 -5.56 -10.32 -10.18
N ILE A 265 -4.80 -9.25 -9.97
CA ILE A 265 -5.30 -7.89 -9.74
C ILE A 265 -4.74 -6.94 -10.80
N SER A 266 -5.29 -5.74 -10.88
CA SER A 266 -4.67 -4.66 -11.65
C SER A 266 -3.65 -3.92 -10.79
N TYR A 267 -2.50 -3.55 -11.38
CA TYR A 267 -1.50 -2.69 -10.73
C TYR A 267 -1.73 -1.20 -11.06
N GLY A 268 -2.89 -0.88 -11.65
CA GLY A 268 -3.28 0.48 -12.02
C GLY A 268 -3.26 0.75 -13.53
N SER A 269 -3.87 1.89 -13.89
CA SER A 269 -3.90 2.49 -15.23
C SER A 269 -4.24 1.54 -16.38
N VAL A 270 -5.26 0.70 -16.15
CA VAL A 270 -5.71 -0.28 -17.15
C VAL A 270 -6.36 0.37 -18.36
N ASP A 271 -6.90 1.58 -18.23
CA ASP A 271 -7.51 2.38 -19.29
C ASP A 271 -6.53 2.88 -20.36
N LEU A 272 -5.22 2.74 -20.16
CA LEU A 272 -4.20 3.06 -21.17
C LEU A 272 -4.24 2.11 -22.38
N LYS A 273 -3.65 2.53 -23.51
CA LYS A 273 -3.43 1.67 -24.70
C LYS A 273 -2.35 0.63 -24.46
N HIS A 274 -2.29 -0.40 -25.31
CA HIS A 274 -1.38 -1.54 -25.17
C HIS A 274 0.09 -1.13 -25.01
N ALA A 275 0.59 -0.29 -25.91
CA ALA A 275 1.99 0.15 -25.87
C ALA A 275 2.32 0.90 -24.57
N ASP A 276 1.41 1.76 -24.11
CA ASP A 276 1.56 2.54 -22.89
C ASP A 276 1.50 1.65 -21.64
N ARG A 277 0.60 0.66 -21.61
CA ARG A 277 0.55 -0.36 -20.55
C ARG A 277 1.85 -1.16 -20.49
N GLN A 278 2.35 -1.64 -21.63
CA GLN A 278 3.61 -2.40 -21.68
C GLN A 278 4.80 -1.56 -21.20
N LYS A 279 4.86 -0.29 -21.59
CA LYS A 279 5.88 0.64 -21.11
C LYS A 279 5.76 0.84 -19.60
N LEU A 280 4.55 1.12 -19.10
CA LEU A 280 4.28 1.33 -17.67
C LEU A 280 4.75 0.15 -16.83
N TYR A 281 4.38 -1.08 -17.19
CA TYR A 281 4.75 -2.26 -16.39
C TYR A 281 6.23 -2.62 -16.49
N LYS A 282 6.86 -2.34 -17.64
CA LYS A 282 8.31 -2.50 -17.80
C LYS A 282 9.08 -1.51 -16.93
N GLU A 283 8.69 -0.25 -16.92
CA GLU A 283 9.37 0.81 -16.15
C GLU A 283 9.04 0.75 -14.66
N GLY A 284 7.80 0.41 -14.30
CA GLY A 284 7.31 0.41 -12.93
C GLY A 284 7.54 -0.89 -12.16
N TRP A 285 7.67 -2.03 -12.85
CA TRP A 285 7.82 -3.35 -12.20
C TRP A 285 8.83 -4.28 -12.89
N GLY A 286 9.45 -3.85 -14.00
CA GLY A 286 10.48 -4.64 -14.67
C GLY A 286 9.96 -5.84 -15.48
N PHE A 287 8.67 -5.90 -15.82
CA PHE A 287 8.10 -7.02 -16.59
C PHE A 287 7.35 -6.59 -17.87
N LYS A 288 7.26 -7.52 -18.82
CA LYS A 288 6.37 -7.41 -19.99
C LYS A 288 5.05 -8.10 -19.66
N CYS A 289 3.92 -7.41 -19.77
CA CYS A 289 2.63 -8.03 -19.45
C CYS A 289 2.27 -9.10 -20.48
N THR A 290 1.93 -10.30 -19.99
CA THR A 290 1.60 -11.49 -20.79
C THR A 290 0.15 -11.96 -20.62
N CYS A 291 -0.72 -11.12 -20.03
CA CYS A 291 -2.14 -11.46 -19.92
C CYS A 291 -2.83 -11.50 -21.30
N ASP A 292 -3.99 -12.15 -21.37
CA ASP A 292 -4.74 -12.37 -22.61
C ASP A 292 -5.02 -11.08 -23.40
N VAL A 293 -5.23 -9.95 -22.72
CA VAL A 293 -5.43 -8.65 -23.36
C VAL A 293 -4.16 -8.17 -24.09
N CYS A 294 -2.99 -8.48 -23.54
CA CYS A 294 -1.70 -8.04 -24.06
C CYS A 294 -1.05 -9.01 -25.05
N THR A 295 -1.49 -10.27 -25.06
CA THR A 295 -1.00 -11.34 -25.95
C THR A 295 -2.01 -11.72 -27.03
N ALA A 296 -3.16 -11.06 -27.09
CA ALA A 296 -4.12 -11.19 -28.19
C ALA A 296 -3.49 -10.83 -29.55
N ASP A 297 -4.20 -11.19 -30.63
CA ASP A 297 -3.80 -10.84 -31.98
C ASP A 297 -3.85 -9.31 -32.24
N ALA A 298 -3.16 -8.87 -33.28
CA ALA A 298 -3.02 -7.46 -33.61
C ALA A 298 -4.37 -6.74 -33.87
N TYR A 299 -5.35 -7.44 -34.44
CA TYR A 299 -6.68 -6.86 -34.69
C TYR A 299 -7.42 -6.62 -33.37
N THR A 300 -7.41 -7.62 -32.48
CA THR A 300 -8.01 -7.51 -31.14
C THR A 300 -7.35 -6.39 -30.31
N ILE A 301 -6.01 -6.29 -30.34
CA ILE A 301 -5.26 -5.22 -29.67
C ILE A 301 -5.66 -3.85 -30.23
N ALA A 302 -5.67 -3.68 -31.55
CA ALA A 302 -6.04 -2.40 -32.19
C ALA A 302 -7.47 -1.98 -31.82
N GLY A 303 -8.42 -2.93 -31.78
CA GLY A 303 -9.78 -2.67 -31.34
C GLY A 303 -9.87 -2.24 -29.87
N SER A 304 -9.11 -2.88 -28.98
CA SER A 304 -9.02 -2.49 -27.56
C SER A 304 -8.42 -1.09 -27.41
N ASP A 305 -7.35 -0.78 -28.15
CA ASP A 305 -6.71 0.54 -28.12
C ASP A 305 -7.62 1.66 -28.63
N GLN A 306 -8.45 1.38 -29.64
CA GLN A 306 -9.47 2.33 -30.10
C GLN A 306 -10.52 2.59 -29.00
N ARG A 307 -11.04 1.53 -28.37
CA ARG A 307 -12.05 1.64 -27.31
C ARG A 307 -11.53 2.34 -26.07
N ARG A 308 -10.33 1.99 -25.61
CA ARG A 308 -9.65 2.65 -24.47
C ARG A 308 -9.31 4.11 -24.77
N GLY A 309 -8.86 4.40 -26.00
CA GLY A 309 -8.67 5.77 -26.46
C GLY A 309 -9.96 6.59 -26.45
N ARG A 310 -11.07 6.01 -26.90
CA ARG A 310 -12.39 6.66 -26.87
C ARG A 310 -12.89 6.87 -25.44
N PHE A 311 -12.74 5.87 -24.57
CA PHE A 311 -13.09 5.94 -23.15
C PHE A 311 -12.36 7.11 -22.48
N SER A 312 -11.04 7.21 -22.66
CA SER A 312 -10.24 8.31 -22.11
C SER A 312 -10.69 9.69 -22.62
N GLN A 313 -10.92 9.83 -23.93
CA GLN A 313 -11.40 11.10 -24.53
C GLN A 313 -12.77 11.53 -24.01
N LEU A 314 -13.70 10.59 -23.82
CA LEU A 314 -15.03 10.90 -23.29
C LEU A 314 -14.93 11.36 -21.84
N ARG A 315 -14.17 10.65 -21.00
CA ARG A 315 -13.97 11.05 -19.60
C ARG A 315 -13.27 12.39 -19.46
N GLU A 316 -12.30 12.71 -20.31
CA GLU A 316 -11.67 14.03 -20.34
C GLU A 316 -12.71 15.13 -20.58
N ARG A 317 -13.61 14.94 -21.56
CA ARG A 317 -14.70 15.89 -21.85
C ARG A 317 -15.69 16.03 -20.70
N LEU A 318 -16.10 14.90 -20.11
CA LEU A 318 -17.04 14.88 -18.98
C LEU A 318 -16.44 15.57 -17.74
N ASN A 319 -15.14 15.42 -17.53
CA ASN A 319 -14.43 16.04 -16.40
C ASN A 319 -14.11 17.52 -16.63
N SER A 320 -14.25 18.01 -17.87
CA SER A 320 -14.00 19.41 -18.24
C SER A 320 -15.28 20.23 -18.46
N LEU A 321 -16.45 19.71 -18.07
CA LEU A 321 -17.73 20.42 -18.23
C LEU A 321 -17.76 21.71 -17.41
N THR A 322 -18.26 22.78 -18.03
CA THR A 322 -18.62 24.04 -17.37
C THR A 322 -20.12 24.28 -17.46
N ALA A 323 -20.62 25.33 -16.80
CA ALA A 323 -22.02 25.71 -16.91
C ALA A 323 -22.41 26.05 -18.36
N GLU A 324 -21.50 26.62 -19.15
CA GLU A 324 -21.73 27.00 -20.54
C GLU A 324 -21.73 25.80 -21.49
N THR A 325 -20.96 24.74 -21.18
CA THR A 325 -20.89 23.52 -22.00
C THR A 325 -21.83 22.42 -21.52
N TYR A 326 -22.64 22.69 -20.49
CA TYR A 326 -23.54 21.70 -19.92
C TYR A 326 -24.73 21.46 -20.85
N ASP A 327 -24.82 20.22 -21.37
CA ASP A 327 -25.98 19.72 -22.10
C ASP A 327 -26.33 18.33 -21.54
N ALA A 328 -27.46 18.26 -20.85
CA ALA A 328 -27.90 17.03 -20.18
C ALA A 328 -28.08 15.85 -21.15
N GLN A 329 -28.61 16.09 -22.36
CA GLN A 329 -28.83 15.01 -23.32
C GLN A 329 -27.51 14.49 -23.88
N GLN A 330 -26.59 15.40 -24.19
CA GLN A 330 -25.28 15.04 -24.70
C GLN A 330 -24.43 14.33 -23.64
N ILE A 331 -24.50 14.77 -22.38
CA ILE A 331 -23.84 14.10 -21.26
C ILE A 331 -24.36 12.68 -21.11
N VAL A 332 -25.69 12.47 -21.04
CA VAL A 332 -26.27 11.12 -20.94
C VAL A 332 -25.83 10.22 -22.10
N ALA A 333 -25.71 10.76 -23.31
CA ALA A 333 -25.22 9.99 -24.45
C ALA A 333 -23.75 9.58 -24.29
N TRP A 334 -22.88 10.50 -23.85
CA TRP A 334 -21.47 10.20 -23.59
C TRP A 334 -21.28 9.21 -22.45
N GLU A 335 -22.04 9.36 -21.37
CA GLU A 335 -21.99 8.46 -20.21
C GLU A 335 -22.37 7.03 -20.58
N LYS A 336 -23.44 6.87 -21.38
CA LYS A 336 -23.84 5.54 -21.87
C LYS A 336 -22.72 4.90 -22.69
N GLU A 337 -22.07 5.67 -23.56
CA GLU A 337 -20.92 5.19 -24.33
C GLU A 337 -19.74 4.82 -23.41
N VAL A 338 -19.45 5.61 -22.37
CA VAL A 338 -18.42 5.28 -21.35
C VAL A 338 -18.73 3.96 -20.67
N LEU A 339 -19.97 3.73 -20.23
CA LEU A 339 -20.38 2.49 -19.56
C LEU A 339 -20.29 1.28 -20.51
N GLU A 340 -20.70 1.42 -21.76
CA GLU A 340 -20.57 0.35 -22.77
C GLU A 340 -19.11 0.00 -23.09
N LEU A 341 -18.24 1.01 -23.21
CA LEU A 341 -16.81 0.82 -23.41
C LEU A 341 -16.17 0.16 -22.20
N SER A 342 -16.59 0.56 -20.99
CA SER A 342 -16.13 -0.01 -19.73
C SER A 342 -16.42 -1.50 -19.64
N GLU A 343 -17.66 -1.92 -19.90
CA GLU A 343 -18.06 -3.33 -19.85
C GLU A 343 -17.26 -4.18 -20.85
N LYS A 344 -17.07 -3.69 -22.08
CA LYS A 344 -16.29 -4.37 -23.12
C LYS A 344 -14.83 -4.56 -22.72
N GLU A 345 -14.23 -3.54 -22.11
CA GLU A 345 -12.82 -3.51 -21.73
C GLU A 345 -12.52 -4.02 -20.30
N GLY A 346 -13.56 -4.32 -19.51
CA GLY A 346 -13.43 -4.71 -18.11
C GLY A 346 -12.92 -3.59 -17.20
N LEU A 347 -13.45 -2.37 -17.39
CA LEU A 347 -13.04 -1.16 -16.67
C LEU A 347 -14.04 -0.76 -15.56
N ASP A 348 -14.89 -1.69 -15.11
CA ASP A 348 -16.00 -1.43 -14.21
C ASP A 348 -15.58 -0.78 -12.88
N VAL A 349 -14.34 -1.00 -12.46
CA VAL A 349 -13.76 -0.38 -11.26
C VAL A 349 -13.48 1.12 -11.40
N LEU A 350 -13.58 1.68 -12.61
CA LEU A 350 -13.25 3.08 -12.90
C LEU A 350 -14.47 4.00 -13.09
N VAL A 351 -15.69 3.45 -13.11
CA VAL A 351 -16.90 4.18 -13.54
C VAL A 351 -17.78 4.71 -12.40
N ALA A 352 -17.31 4.66 -11.16
CA ALA A 352 -18.09 5.12 -10.01
C ALA A 352 -18.51 6.60 -10.13
N GLU A 353 -17.59 7.45 -10.60
CA GLU A 353 -17.84 8.88 -10.86
C GLU A 353 -18.86 9.10 -11.99
N ASP A 354 -18.79 8.27 -13.03
CA ASP A 354 -19.69 8.32 -14.19
C ASP A 354 -21.13 7.94 -13.78
N LEU A 355 -21.27 6.97 -12.89
CA LEU A 355 -22.56 6.60 -12.30
C LEU A 355 -23.13 7.71 -11.39
N GLU A 356 -22.28 8.38 -10.60
CA GLU A 356 -22.66 9.53 -9.78
C GLU A 356 -23.12 10.71 -10.66
N ARG A 357 -22.37 11.02 -11.73
CA ARG A 357 -22.70 12.09 -12.68
C ARG A 357 -24.05 11.84 -13.35
N MET A 358 -24.33 10.60 -13.76
CA MET A 358 -25.64 10.19 -14.26
C MET A 358 -26.76 10.46 -13.24
N ALA A 359 -26.54 10.16 -11.96
CA ALA A 359 -27.53 10.44 -10.93
C ALA A 359 -27.88 11.93 -10.84
N TYR A 360 -26.87 12.81 -10.84
CA TYR A 360 -27.07 14.26 -10.80
C TYR A 360 -27.76 14.80 -12.07
N VAL A 361 -27.39 14.32 -13.25
CA VAL A 361 -28.01 14.77 -14.51
C VAL A 361 -29.49 14.42 -14.54
N TYR A 362 -29.86 13.19 -14.17
CA TYR A 362 -31.26 12.78 -14.11
C TYR A 362 -32.05 13.53 -13.02
N ALA A 363 -31.43 13.82 -11.87
CA ALA A 363 -32.04 14.65 -10.84
C ALA A 363 -32.34 16.06 -11.36
N GLY A 364 -31.39 16.68 -12.06
CA GLY A 364 -31.56 18.01 -12.68
C GLY A 364 -32.64 18.05 -13.78
N LEU A 365 -32.94 16.93 -14.42
CA LEU A 365 -34.04 16.77 -15.37
C LEU A 365 -35.40 16.52 -14.71
N GLY A 366 -35.47 16.40 -13.37
CA GLY A 366 -36.69 16.06 -12.64
C GLY A 366 -37.07 14.57 -12.71
N LEU A 367 -36.18 13.71 -13.20
CA LEU A 367 -36.39 12.27 -13.33
C LEU A 367 -35.91 11.55 -12.07
N VAL A 368 -36.68 11.70 -10.99
CA VAL A 368 -36.27 11.33 -9.62
C VAL A 368 -36.00 9.84 -9.45
N GLU A 369 -36.82 8.96 -10.02
CA GLU A 369 -36.67 7.52 -9.83
C GLU A 369 -35.45 6.97 -10.59
N GLU A 370 -35.18 7.50 -11.79
CA GLU A 370 -33.96 7.22 -12.53
C GLU A 370 -32.73 7.74 -11.79
N ALA A 371 -32.79 8.96 -11.25
CA ALA A 371 -31.71 9.53 -10.45
C ALA A 371 -31.37 8.64 -9.23
N LYS A 372 -32.38 8.17 -8.49
CA LYS A 372 -32.19 7.20 -7.39
C LYS A 372 -31.55 5.91 -7.87
N SER A 373 -31.98 5.37 -9.00
CA SER A 373 -31.42 4.15 -9.58
C SER A 373 -29.93 4.30 -9.87
N TRP A 374 -29.53 5.41 -10.49
CA TRP A 374 -28.11 5.72 -10.75
C TRP A 374 -27.32 5.97 -9.48
N ALA A 375 -27.87 6.73 -8.52
CA ALA A 375 -27.21 6.97 -7.24
C ALA A 375 -26.97 5.66 -6.47
N ARG A 376 -27.92 4.71 -6.48
CA ARG A 376 -27.72 3.38 -5.87
C ARG A 376 -26.60 2.59 -6.57
N LYS A 377 -26.50 2.67 -7.90
CA LYS A 377 -25.41 2.04 -8.65
C LYS A 377 -24.06 2.68 -8.33
N ALA A 378 -24.00 4.01 -8.26
CA ALA A 378 -22.81 4.76 -7.88
C ALA A 378 -22.35 4.36 -6.47
N ARG A 379 -23.28 4.35 -5.51
CA ARG A 379 -23.01 3.90 -4.13
C ARG A 379 -22.49 2.47 -4.10
N LEU A 380 -23.12 1.54 -4.82
CA LEU A 380 -22.64 0.17 -4.89
C LEU A 380 -21.23 0.09 -5.48
N SER A 381 -20.97 0.80 -6.59
CA SER A 381 -19.65 0.85 -7.22
C SER A 381 -18.58 1.44 -6.29
N LEU A 382 -18.89 2.51 -5.57
CA LEU A 382 -17.99 3.12 -4.59
C LEU A 382 -17.69 2.18 -3.43
N LEU A 383 -18.72 1.49 -2.91
CA LEU A 383 -18.56 0.53 -1.82
C LEU A 383 -17.82 -0.74 -2.26
N GLU A 384 -18.00 -1.19 -3.50
CA GLU A 384 -17.40 -2.42 -4.00
C GLU A 384 -15.99 -2.25 -4.58
N TRP A 385 -15.71 -1.15 -5.28
CA TRP A 385 -14.53 -1.02 -6.15
C TRP A 385 -13.61 0.17 -5.84
N THR A 386 -14.14 1.23 -5.25
CA THR A 386 -13.29 2.33 -4.82
C THR A 386 -12.77 1.98 -3.44
N ILE A 387 -11.54 1.49 -3.33
CA ILE A 387 -10.50 1.97 -2.38
C ILE A 387 -9.21 1.18 -2.69
N VAL A 388 -8.42 1.58 -3.70
CA VAL A 388 -6.97 1.26 -3.67
C VAL A 388 -6.18 2.45 -3.11
N ASP A 389 -6.72 3.68 -3.16
CA ASP A 389 -5.99 4.90 -2.76
C ASP A 389 -6.67 5.70 -1.64
N GLY A 390 -7.43 5.06 -0.74
CA GLY A 390 -8.02 5.76 0.41
C GLY A 390 -9.05 6.86 0.08
N GLY A 391 -9.54 6.94 -1.15
CA GLY A 391 -10.56 7.90 -1.58
C GLY A 391 -11.98 7.34 -1.48
N SER A 392 -12.97 8.14 -1.11
CA SER A 392 -13.02 8.97 0.09
C SER A 392 -14.37 8.67 0.72
N GLU A 393 -14.46 8.57 2.05
CA GLU A 393 -15.77 8.54 2.73
C GLU A 393 -16.68 9.68 2.26
N ASN A 394 -16.09 10.77 1.74
CA ASN A 394 -16.79 11.88 1.14
C ASN A 394 -17.55 11.52 -0.15
N ASP A 395 -17.02 10.66 -1.02
CA ASP A 395 -17.72 10.28 -2.26
C ASP A 395 -18.95 9.43 -1.94
N VAL A 396 -18.80 8.44 -1.06
CA VAL A 396 -19.93 7.66 -0.55
C VAL A 396 -20.93 8.57 0.15
N ARG A 397 -20.46 9.49 1.02
CA ARG A 397 -21.32 10.44 1.73
C ARG A 397 -22.09 11.35 0.77
N ARG A 398 -21.46 11.88 -0.28
CA ARG A 398 -22.15 12.70 -1.30
C ARG A 398 -23.28 11.94 -1.97
N VAL A 399 -23.02 10.69 -2.39
CA VAL A 399 -24.05 9.86 -3.02
C VAL A 399 -25.17 9.50 -2.03
N GLU A 400 -24.84 9.27 -0.75
CA GLU A 400 -25.84 9.05 0.31
C GLU A 400 -26.65 10.31 0.66
N GLU A 401 -26.04 11.49 0.60
CA GLU A 401 -26.73 12.79 0.71
C GLU A 401 -27.71 12.98 -0.45
N LEU A 402 -27.27 12.74 -1.69
CA LEU A 402 -28.13 12.79 -2.88
C LEU A 402 -29.32 11.82 -2.75
N LEU A 403 -29.10 10.59 -2.29
CA LEU A 403 -30.19 9.63 -2.07
C LEU A 403 -31.22 10.15 -1.06
N ARG A 404 -30.76 10.75 0.06
CA ARG A 404 -31.63 11.34 1.07
C ARG A 404 -32.43 12.53 0.52
N GLU A 405 -31.80 13.40 -0.25
CA GLU A 405 -32.46 14.56 -0.90
C GLU A 405 -33.55 14.12 -1.89
N LEU A 406 -33.32 13.02 -2.60
CA LEU A 406 -34.31 12.43 -3.51
C LEU A 406 -35.44 11.68 -2.78
N GLY A 407 -35.40 11.57 -1.45
CA GLY A 407 -36.39 10.83 -0.65
C GLY A 407 -36.22 9.31 -0.76
N GLY A 408 -34.98 8.83 -0.73
CA GLY A 408 -34.62 7.41 -0.83
C GLY A 408 -33.68 6.91 0.25
#